data_AF-A0A1A9S6A7-F1
#
_entry.id   AF-A0A1A9S6A7-F1
#
_cell.length_a   1.000
_cell.length_b   1.000
_cell.length_c   1.000
_cell.angle_alpha   90.00
_cell.angle_beta   90.00
_cell.angle_gamma   90.00
#
_symmetry.space_group_name_H-M   'P 1'
#
loop_
_entity.id
_entity.type
_entity.pdbx_description
1 polymer ?
#
loop_
_entity_poly.entity_id
_entity_poly.type
_entity_poly.pdbx_seq_one_letter_code
_entity_poly.pdbx_strand_id
1 'polypeptide(L)'
;MTANTQLTPAQKAHRLKDFFQAPAVQAKMRELLDKNAASFATSAMQIANSNPMLLDAEPMSIFNAAVMAATLNLPINNNLGFAYIVPYRNKGRVEAQFQLGYKGFIQLAQRSGQFERLVSLPVYEAQLIEEDPINGFQFDWKQKPAENEQPVGYYAYFKLINGFTAELYMTREQVEAHAGRYSQSFKKGYGVWADNFEAMALKTVTKLLLSKQAPLSIDMQKAVLSDQSVIKDVTGEQFDYIDNQPADPVMLLPVDDALFATLKQNISTGEISVESVLNGNYDLTPEQRAEIESL
;
A
#
# COMPACT_ATOMS: atom_id res chain seq x y z
N MET A 1 20.85 -38.09 -5.96
CA MET A 1 20.87 -36.73 -6.53
C MET A 1 19.57 -36.52 -7.29
N THR A 2 18.54 -36.00 -6.64
CA THR A 2 17.31 -35.58 -7.34
C THR A 2 17.63 -34.24 -8.00
N ALA A 3 17.79 -34.25 -9.32
CA ALA A 3 17.95 -33.03 -10.10
C ALA A 3 16.70 -32.17 -9.88
N ASN A 4 16.88 -31.06 -9.17
CA ASN A 4 15.83 -30.07 -8.95
C ASN A 4 15.71 -29.26 -10.26
N THR A 5 15.05 -29.84 -11.27
CA THR A 5 14.95 -29.21 -12.59
C THR A 5 14.03 -27.99 -12.48
N GLN A 6 14.64 -26.81 -12.35
CA GLN A 6 13.91 -25.55 -12.40
C GLN A 6 13.25 -25.40 -13.77
N LEU A 7 11.95 -25.14 -13.79
CA LEU A 7 11.18 -24.92 -15.01
C LEU A 7 11.75 -23.75 -15.81
N THR A 8 11.78 -23.87 -17.13
CA THR A 8 12.14 -22.75 -18.02
C THR A 8 11.04 -21.68 -18.01
N PRO A 9 11.33 -20.42 -18.39
CA PRO A 9 10.30 -19.37 -18.50
C PRO A 9 9.12 -19.77 -19.39
N ALA A 10 9.37 -20.47 -20.49
CA ALA A 10 8.31 -20.98 -21.38
C ALA A 10 7.42 -22.02 -20.69
N GLN A 11 8.02 -22.93 -19.90
CA GLN A 11 7.27 -23.92 -19.13
C GLN A 11 6.45 -23.28 -18.00
N LYS A 12 6.98 -22.25 -17.33
CA LYS A 12 6.25 -21.48 -16.32
C LYS A 12 5.06 -20.73 -16.92
N ALA A 13 5.25 -20.09 -18.07
CA ALA A 13 4.17 -19.43 -18.80
C ALA A 13 3.08 -20.43 -19.25
N HIS A 14 3.48 -21.63 -19.70
CA HIS A 14 2.53 -22.69 -20.03
C HIS A 14 1.73 -23.14 -18.81
N ARG A 15 2.39 -23.36 -17.67
CA ARG A 15 1.73 -23.72 -16.41
C ARG A 15 0.71 -22.66 -15.98
N LEU A 16 1.05 -21.37 -16.10
CA LEU A 16 0.13 -20.29 -15.78
C LEU A 16 -1.06 -20.26 -16.75
N LYS A 17 -0.81 -20.50 -18.04
CA LYS A 17 -1.87 -20.64 -19.04
C LYS A 17 -2.81 -21.80 -18.71
N ASP A 18 -2.27 -22.96 -18.35
CA ASP A 18 -3.06 -24.14 -17.96
C ASP A 18 -3.91 -23.84 -16.72
N PHE A 19 -3.34 -23.11 -15.74
CA PHE A 19 -4.07 -22.65 -14.56
C PHE A 19 -5.28 -21.77 -14.94
N PHE A 20 -5.09 -20.76 -15.80
CA PHE A 20 -6.20 -19.92 -16.25
C PHE A 20 -7.24 -20.69 -17.08
N GLN A 21 -6.85 -21.77 -17.76
CA GLN A 21 -7.75 -22.62 -18.54
C GLN A 21 -8.49 -23.68 -17.70
N ALA A 22 -8.07 -23.91 -16.45
CA ALA A 22 -8.68 -24.89 -15.57
C ALA A 22 -10.19 -24.58 -15.38
N PRO A 23 -11.10 -25.58 -15.45
CA PRO A 23 -12.54 -25.35 -15.38
C PRO A 23 -12.99 -24.60 -14.11
N ALA A 24 -12.37 -24.88 -12.97
CA ALA A 24 -12.66 -24.20 -11.71
C ALA A 24 -12.30 -22.70 -11.75
N VAL A 25 -11.15 -22.35 -12.34
CA VAL A 25 -10.71 -20.96 -12.50
C VAL A 25 -11.60 -20.23 -13.49
N GLN A 26 -11.93 -20.86 -14.62
CA GLN A 26 -12.87 -20.32 -15.60
C GLN A 26 -14.26 -20.08 -15.01
N ALA A 27 -14.76 -20.99 -14.18
CA ALA A 27 -16.03 -20.82 -13.47
C ALA A 27 -15.97 -19.60 -12.53
N LYS A 28 -14.93 -19.51 -11.68
CA LYS A 28 -14.74 -18.38 -10.76
C LYS A 28 -14.56 -17.04 -11.51
N MET A 29 -13.87 -17.03 -12.65
CA MET A 29 -13.77 -15.83 -13.51
C MET A 29 -15.12 -15.38 -14.05
N ARG A 30 -15.95 -16.32 -14.52
CA ARG A 30 -17.28 -15.98 -15.06
C ARG A 30 -18.20 -15.47 -13.96
N GLU A 31 -18.12 -16.05 -12.78
CA GLU A 31 -18.88 -15.59 -11.60
C GLU A 31 -18.52 -14.14 -11.23
N LEU A 32 -17.23 -13.80 -11.23
CA LEU A 32 -16.76 -12.49 -10.76
C LEU A 32 -16.73 -11.41 -11.84
N LEU A 33 -16.51 -11.78 -13.11
CA LEU A 33 -16.21 -10.85 -14.21
C LEU A 33 -17.22 -10.89 -15.36
N ASP A 34 -18.21 -11.78 -15.28
CA ASP A 34 -19.24 -12.00 -16.30
C ASP A 34 -18.64 -12.09 -17.72
N LYS A 35 -19.01 -11.18 -18.63
CA LYS A 35 -18.61 -11.18 -20.05
C LYS A 35 -17.14 -10.84 -20.29
N ASN A 36 -16.44 -10.27 -19.31
CA ASN A 36 -15.06 -9.77 -19.48
C ASN A 36 -13.98 -10.80 -19.10
N ALA A 37 -14.38 -12.02 -18.72
CA ALA A 37 -13.48 -13.08 -18.26
C ALA A 37 -12.37 -13.45 -19.27
N ALA A 38 -12.66 -13.48 -20.57
CA ALA A 38 -11.70 -13.90 -21.59
C ALA A 38 -10.60 -12.85 -21.82
N SER A 39 -10.99 -11.58 -22.01
CA SER A 39 -10.05 -10.45 -22.15
C SER A 39 -9.20 -10.28 -20.89
N PHE A 40 -9.80 -10.52 -19.73
CA PHE A 40 -9.13 -10.47 -18.45
C PHE A 40 -7.97 -11.48 -18.33
N ALA A 41 -8.21 -12.75 -18.68
CA ALA A 41 -7.17 -13.77 -18.63
C ALA A 41 -6.00 -13.44 -19.58
N THR A 42 -6.30 -12.88 -20.76
CA THR A 42 -5.28 -12.40 -21.69
C THR A 42 -4.44 -11.27 -21.08
N SER A 43 -5.06 -10.26 -20.46
CA SER A 43 -4.34 -9.17 -19.80
C SER A 43 -3.47 -9.65 -18.64
N ALA A 44 -3.99 -10.54 -17.78
CA ALA A 44 -3.22 -11.12 -16.67
C ALA A 44 -2.00 -11.92 -17.17
N MET A 45 -2.18 -12.73 -18.22
CA MET A 45 -1.09 -13.46 -18.88
C MET A 45 -0.04 -12.52 -19.49
N GLN A 46 -0.47 -11.43 -20.12
CA GLN A 46 0.44 -10.44 -20.70
C GLN A 46 1.32 -9.80 -19.63
N ILE A 47 0.74 -9.44 -18.48
CA ILE A 47 1.49 -8.86 -17.37
C ILE A 47 2.47 -9.86 -16.77
N ALA A 48 2.05 -11.11 -16.53
CA ALA A 48 2.93 -12.13 -16.01
C ALA A 48 4.13 -12.39 -16.94
N ASN A 49 3.90 -12.42 -18.26
CA ASN A 49 4.96 -12.57 -19.25
C ASN A 49 5.90 -11.35 -19.34
N SER A 50 5.44 -10.16 -18.93
CA SER A 50 6.25 -8.94 -18.95
C SER A 50 7.28 -8.87 -17.81
N ASN A 51 7.14 -9.70 -16.78
CA ASN A 51 8.06 -9.72 -15.63
C ASN A 51 8.46 -11.16 -15.29
N PRO A 52 9.73 -11.56 -15.48
CA PRO A 52 10.20 -12.92 -15.19
C PRO A 52 9.91 -13.40 -13.77
N MET A 53 9.90 -12.49 -12.78
CA MET A 53 9.60 -12.83 -11.40
C MET A 53 8.11 -13.12 -11.18
N LEU A 54 7.20 -12.54 -11.98
CA LEU A 54 5.78 -12.92 -11.94
C LEU A 54 5.55 -14.33 -12.50
N LEU A 55 6.37 -14.83 -13.42
CA LEU A 55 6.30 -16.23 -13.86
C LEU A 55 6.67 -17.22 -12.74
N ASP A 56 7.41 -16.76 -11.73
CA ASP A 56 7.73 -17.50 -10.52
C ASP A 56 6.71 -17.30 -9.40
N ALA A 57 5.76 -16.38 -9.57
CA ALA A 57 4.74 -16.12 -8.58
C ALA A 57 3.72 -17.27 -8.52
N GLU A 58 3.14 -17.45 -7.34
CA GLU A 58 2.04 -18.39 -7.13
C GLU A 58 0.85 -17.99 -8.04
N PRO A 59 0.35 -18.89 -8.93
CA PRO A 59 -0.66 -18.54 -9.92
C PRO A 59 -1.96 -17.95 -9.35
N MET A 60 -2.42 -18.43 -8.19
CA MET A 60 -3.62 -17.91 -7.54
C MET A 60 -3.43 -16.47 -7.04
N SER A 61 -2.22 -16.08 -6.61
CA SER A 61 -1.93 -14.70 -6.23
C SER A 61 -2.02 -13.72 -7.43
N ILE A 62 -1.56 -14.14 -8.63
CA ILE A 62 -1.71 -13.36 -9.87
C ILE A 62 -3.19 -13.22 -10.20
N PHE A 63 -3.92 -14.33 -10.10
CA PHE A 63 -5.36 -14.37 -10.34
C PHE A 63 -6.12 -13.40 -9.42
N ASN A 64 -5.90 -13.49 -8.11
CA ASN A 64 -6.60 -12.65 -7.14
C ASN A 64 -6.25 -11.17 -7.31
N ALA A 65 -4.98 -10.84 -7.53
CA ALA A 65 -4.54 -9.46 -7.80
C ALA A 65 -5.21 -8.91 -9.07
N ALA A 66 -5.32 -9.73 -10.10
CA ALA A 66 -5.99 -9.34 -11.32
C ALA A 66 -7.50 -9.14 -11.07
N VAL A 67 -8.16 -10.09 -10.40
CA VAL A 67 -9.62 -10.03 -10.16
C VAL A 67 -9.96 -8.78 -9.36
N MET A 68 -9.14 -8.38 -8.38
CA MET A 68 -9.33 -7.12 -7.67
C MET A 68 -9.31 -5.90 -8.59
N ALA A 69 -8.34 -5.82 -9.51
CA ALA A 69 -8.31 -4.74 -10.50
C ALA A 69 -9.60 -4.68 -11.33
N ALA A 70 -10.11 -5.85 -11.73
CA ALA A 70 -11.34 -5.93 -12.49
C ALA A 70 -12.61 -5.62 -11.66
N THR A 71 -12.65 -5.98 -10.38
CA THR A 71 -13.71 -5.56 -9.43
C THR A 71 -13.76 -4.04 -9.29
N LEU A 72 -12.60 -3.38 -9.29
CA LEU A 72 -12.49 -1.92 -9.31
C LEU A 72 -12.75 -1.32 -10.71
N ASN A 73 -13.02 -2.15 -11.71
CA ASN A 73 -13.17 -1.79 -13.12
C ASN A 73 -11.97 -0.96 -13.63
N LEU A 74 -10.76 -1.39 -13.24
CA LEU A 74 -9.50 -0.78 -13.66
C LEU A 74 -8.80 -1.69 -14.66
N PRO A 75 -8.37 -1.16 -15.82
CA PRO A 75 -7.66 -1.96 -16.80
C PRO A 75 -6.28 -2.32 -16.28
N ILE A 76 -5.93 -3.60 -16.39
CA ILE A 76 -4.62 -4.10 -15.98
C ILE A 76 -3.70 -4.02 -17.19
N ASN A 77 -3.05 -2.86 -17.31
CA ASN A 77 -2.02 -2.59 -18.30
C ASN A 77 -1.04 -1.59 -17.69
N ASN A 78 0.19 -2.03 -17.47
CA ASN A 78 1.22 -1.25 -16.78
C ASN A 78 1.48 0.12 -17.44
N ASN A 79 1.24 0.25 -18.76
CA ASN A 79 1.44 1.50 -19.49
C ASN A 79 0.33 2.52 -19.24
N LEU A 80 -0.87 2.08 -18.83
CA LEU A 80 -2.00 2.98 -18.61
C LEU A 80 -1.94 3.66 -17.23
N GLY A 81 -1.29 3.03 -16.26
CA GLY A 81 -1.07 3.58 -14.92
C GLY A 81 -2.26 3.56 -13.96
N PHE A 82 -3.28 2.74 -14.25
CA PHE A 82 -4.46 2.57 -13.40
C PHE A 82 -4.25 1.57 -12.28
N ALA A 83 -3.74 0.38 -12.59
CA ALA A 83 -3.49 -0.70 -11.65
C ALA A 83 -2.25 -1.48 -12.10
N TYR A 84 -1.55 -2.05 -11.13
CA TYR A 84 -0.34 -2.82 -11.34
C TYR A 84 -0.43 -4.15 -10.58
N ILE A 85 0.20 -5.18 -11.15
CA ILE A 85 0.44 -6.45 -10.49
C ILE A 85 1.94 -6.57 -10.32
N VAL A 86 2.42 -6.58 -9.08
CA VAL A 86 3.85 -6.49 -8.77
C VAL A 86 4.28 -7.75 -8.02
N PRO A 87 5.37 -8.43 -8.42
CA PRO A 87 5.85 -9.61 -7.72
C PRO A 87 6.60 -9.21 -6.43
N TYR A 88 6.35 -9.95 -5.36
CA TYR A 88 7.03 -9.82 -4.09
C TYR A 88 7.47 -11.17 -3.56
N ARG A 89 8.61 -11.20 -2.89
CA ARG A 89 9.09 -12.41 -2.23
C ARG A 89 8.60 -12.42 -0.78
N ASN A 90 7.73 -13.36 -0.44
CA ASN A 90 7.15 -13.56 0.88
C ASN A 90 7.53 -14.94 1.42
N LYS A 91 8.21 -15.01 2.57
CA LYS A 91 8.58 -16.27 3.26
C LYS A 91 9.11 -17.37 2.32
N GLY A 92 10.00 -16.99 1.40
CA GLY A 92 10.65 -17.91 0.45
C GLY A 92 9.86 -18.23 -0.82
N ARG A 93 8.62 -17.76 -0.95
CA ARG A 93 7.78 -17.87 -2.15
C ARG A 93 7.68 -16.51 -2.86
N VAL A 94 7.34 -16.53 -4.15
CA VAL A 94 6.98 -15.30 -4.87
C VAL A 94 5.46 -15.25 -4.96
N GLU A 95 4.89 -14.11 -4.60
CA GLU A 95 3.45 -13.84 -4.68
C GLU A 95 3.25 -12.50 -5.41
N ALA A 96 2.14 -12.39 -6.12
CA ALA A 96 1.76 -11.16 -6.78
C ALA A 96 0.90 -10.29 -5.84
N GLN A 97 1.25 -9.01 -5.75
CA GLN A 97 0.46 -7.99 -5.06
C GLN A 97 -0.31 -7.13 -6.05
N PHE A 98 -1.53 -6.74 -5.67
CA PHE A 98 -2.25 -5.68 -6.34
C PHE A 98 -1.72 -4.33 -5.84
N GLN A 99 -1.42 -3.43 -6.77
CA GLN A 99 -1.08 -2.05 -6.44
C GLN A 99 -1.92 -1.08 -7.27
N LEU A 100 -2.58 -0.17 -6.58
CA LEU A 100 -3.36 0.87 -7.22
C LEU A 100 -2.42 1.96 -7.77
N GLY A 101 -2.63 2.29 -9.04
CA GLY A 101 -1.93 3.36 -9.73
C GLY A 101 -2.53 4.73 -9.41
N TYR A 102 -1.73 5.78 -9.60
CA TYR A 102 -2.16 7.17 -9.38
C TYR A 102 -3.38 7.54 -10.25
N LYS A 103 -3.38 7.14 -11.53
CA LYS A 103 -4.53 7.35 -12.41
C LYS A 103 -5.74 6.51 -11.99
N GLY A 104 -5.52 5.37 -11.34
CA GLY A 104 -6.57 4.56 -10.72
C GLY A 104 -7.30 5.31 -9.62
N PHE A 105 -6.55 5.92 -8.69
CA PHE A 105 -7.14 6.79 -7.66
C PHE A 105 -7.97 7.93 -8.25
N ILE A 106 -7.43 8.63 -9.26
CA ILE A 106 -8.17 9.71 -9.94
C ILE A 106 -9.45 9.16 -10.59
N GLN A 107 -9.36 8.03 -11.29
CA GLN A 107 -10.52 7.43 -11.96
C GLN A 107 -11.62 7.04 -10.96
N LEU A 108 -11.24 6.45 -9.82
CA LEU A 108 -12.19 6.08 -8.78
C LEU A 108 -12.81 7.32 -8.12
N ALA A 109 -12.00 8.36 -7.87
CA ALA A 109 -12.48 9.65 -7.38
C ALA A 109 -13.49 10.28 -8.36
N GLN A 110 -13.21 10.31 -9.66
CA GLN A 110 -14.13 10.81 -10.68
C GLN A 110 -15.42 10.00 -10.75
N ARG A 111 -15.33 8.66 -10.74
CA ARG A 111 -16.50 7.78 -10.77
C ARG A 111 -17.40 7.91 -9.56
N SER A 112 -16.86 8.31 -8.40
CA SER A 112 -17.67 8.56 -7.21
C SER A 112 -18.67 9.71 -7.39
N GLY A 113 -18.41 10.63 -8.32
CA GLY A 113 -19.23 11.82 -8.54
C GLY A 113 -19.24 12.80 -7.38
N GLN A 114 -18.34 12.66 -6.39
CA GLN A 114 -18.30 13.52 -5.19
C GLN A 114 -17.26 14.64 -5.28
N PHE A 115 -16.29 14.51 -6.19
CA PHE A 115 -15.16 15.43 -6.29
C PHE A 115 -15.45 16.54 -7.31
N GLU A 116 -15.39 17.78 -6.85
CA GLU A 116 -15.38 18.98 -7.71
C GLU A 116 -13.96 19.23 -8.23
N ARG A 117 -12.95 19.06 -7.37
CA ARG A 117 -11.55 19.31 -7.70
C ARG A 117 -10.64 18.32 -6.98
N LEU A 118 -9.63 17.82 -7.68
CA LEU A 118 -8.54 17.02 -7.13
C LEU A 118 -7.25 17.47 -7.80
N VAL A 119 -6.27 17.90 -7.02
CA VAL A 119 -5.02 18.47 -7.51
C VAL A 119 -3.86 17.98 -6.65
N SER A 120 -2.73 17.71 -7.29
CA SER A 120 -1.45 17.52 -6.60
C SER A 120 -0.35 18.24 -7.36
N LEU A 121 0.53 18.95 -6.67
CA LEU A 121 1.56 19.79 -7.28
C LEU A 121 2.87 19.73 -6.48
N PRO A 122 4.03 19.81 -7.13
CA PRO A 122 5.27 20.15 -6.45
C PRO A 122 5.19 21.60 -5.96
N VAL A 123 5.80 21.87 -4.81
CA VAL A 123 5.91 23.19 -4.19
C VAL A 123 7.38 23.57 -4.16
N TYR A 124 7.68 24.78 -4.62
CA TYR A 124 9.03 25.35 -4.63
C TYR A 124 9.18 26.42 -3.55
N GLU A 125 10.41 26.73 -3.15
CA GLU A 125 10.70 27.59 -1.99
C GLU A 125 9.99 28.95 -2.11
N ALA A 126 10.14 29.59 -3.27
CA ALA A 126 9.55 30.92 -3.52
C ALA A 126 8.01 30.91 -3.57
N GLN A 127 7.37 29.74 -3.67
CA GLN A 127 5.92 29.62 -3.74
C GLN A 127 5.28 29.47 -2.35
N LEU A 128 6.00 29.01 -1.33
CA LEU A 128 5.44 28.81 0.01
C LEU A 128 5.44 30.14 0.77
N ILE A 129 4.26 30.67 1.08
CA ILE A 129 4.11 31.94 1.83
C ILE A 129 3.90 31.66 3.31
N GLU A 130 3.02 30.73 3.64
CA GLU A 130 2.63 30.42 5.01
C GLU A 130 2.34 28.93 5.17
N GLU A 131 2.86 28.37 6.26
CA GLU A 131 2.61 27.00 6.71
C GLU A 131 1.81 27.06 8.02
N ASP A 132 0.49 26.86 7.90
CA ASP A 132 -0.41 26.73 9.05
C ASP A 132 -1.07 25.34 9.05
N PRO A 133 -0.62 24.42 9.92
CA PRO A 133 -1.19 23.07 10.00
C PRO A 133 -2.67 23.01 10.42
N ILE A 134 -3.22 24.09 10.98
CA ILE A 134 -4.60 24.19 11.46
C ILE A 134 -5.49 24.83 10.40
N ASN A 135 -5.04 25.96 9.82
CA ASN A 135 -5.86 26.76 8.91
C ASN A 135 -5.54 26.57 7.43
N GLY A 136 -4.44 25.90 7.10
CA GLY A 136 -4.05 25.54 5.74
C GLY A 136 -2.77 26.21 5.24
N PHE A 137 -2.39 25.90 4.00
CA PHE A 137 -1.16 26.40 3.40
C PHE A 137 -1.45 27.52 2.40
N GLN A 138 -0.64 28.59 2.41
CA GLN A 138 -0.73 29.67 1.43
C GLN A 138 0.40 29.60 0.40
N PHE A 139 0.04 29.64 -0.88
CA PHE A 139 0.98 29.54 -1.98
C PHE A 139 0.86 30.69 -2.99
N ASP A 140 1.99 31.26 -3.43
CA ASP A 140 2.07 32.17 -4.57
C ASP A 140 2.43 31.42 -5.86
N TRP A 141 1.41 30.94 -6.56
CA TRP A 141 1.58 30.25 -7.85
C TRP A 141 2.06 31.16 -9.00
N LYS A 142 2.17 32.48 -8.80
CA LYS A 142 2.76 33.38 -9.80
C LYS A 142 4.28 33.28 -9.83
N GLN A 143 4.90 32.89 -8.71
CA GLN A 143 6.32 32.60 -8.65
C GLN A 143 6.59 31.33 -9.44
N LYS A 144 7.59 31.41 -10.32
CA LYS A 144 8.04 30.28 -11.12
C LYS A 144 9.35 29.75 -10.56
N PRO A 145 9.52 28.42 -10.50
CA PRO A 145 10.79 27.85 -10.09
C PRO A 145 11.91 28.25 -11.06
N ALA A 146 13.12 28.32 -10.53
CA ALA A 146 14.33 28.44 -11.35
C ALA A 146 14.55 27.18 -12.21
N GLU A 147 15.37 27.31 -13.24
CA GLU A 147 15.73 26.17 -14.09
C GLU A 147 16.49 25.11 -13.24
N ASN A 148 15.94 23.90 -13.17
CA ASN A 148 16.43 22.76 -12.36
C ASN A 148 16.28 22.90 -10.84
N GLU A 149 15.50 23.87 -10.36
CA GLU A 149 15.13 23.94 -8.95
C GLU A 149 14.41 22.65 -8.54
N GLN A 150 14.75 22.14 -7.35
CA GLN A 150 14.08 20.97 -6.79
C GLN A 150 12.90 21.42 -5.92
N PRO A 151 11.75 20.72 -5.98
CA PRO A 151 10.65 21.00 -5.08
C PRO A 151 11.08 20.82 -3.62
N VAL A 152 10.67 21.77 -2.76
CA VAL A 152 10.88 21.71 -1.31
C VAL A 152 9.81 20.86 -0.61
N GLY A 153 8.69 20.66 -1.29
CA GLY A 153 7.63 19.77 -0.84
C GLY A 153 6.63 19.44 -1.93
N TYR A 154 5.62 18.69 -1.53
CA TYR A 154 4.56 18.19 -2.39
C TYR A 154 3.22 18.40 -1.72
N TYR A 155 2.29 18.94 -2.48
CA TYR A 155 0.97 19.32 -2.01
C TYR A 155 -0.10 18.50 -2.72
N ALA A 156 -1.11 18.05 -1.98
CA ALA A 156 -2.35 17.52 -2.53
C ALA A 156 -3.55 18.24 -1.91
N TYR A 157 -4.58 18.41 -2.72
CA TYR A 157 -5.83 19.08 -2.34
C TYR A 157 -7.01 18.43 -3.05
N PHE A 158 -8.13 18.34 -2.34
CA PHE A 158 -9.41 18.11 -2.99
C PHE A 158 -10.51 19.01 -2.45
N LYS A 159 -11.51 19.21 -3.30
CA LYS A 159 -12.78 19.84 -2.99
C LYS A 159 -13.91 18.92 -3.43
N LEU A 160 -14.86 18.70 -2.54
CA LEU A 160 -16.07 17.96 -2.83
C LEU A 160 -17.20 18.89 -3.26
N ILE A 161 -18.21 18.34 -3.93
CA ILE A 161 -19.39 19.09 -4.40
C ILE A 161 -20.16 19.72 -3.23
N ASN A 162 -20.11 19.11 -2.03
CA ASN A 162 -20.74 19.65 -0.82
C ASN A 162 -19.94 20.80 -0.17
N GLY A 163 -18.81 21.21 -0.76
CA GLY A 163 -17.96 22.28 -0.26
C GLY A 163 -16.89 21.85 0.75
N PHE A 164 -16.86 20.57 1.17
CA PHE A 164 -15.78 20.07 2.02
C PHE A 164 -14.44 20.08 1.27
N THR A 165 -13.41 20.59 1.94
CA THR A 165 -12.06 20.68 1.42
C THR A 165 -11.08 20.01 2.36
N ALA A 166 -10.01 19.50 1.76
CA ALA A 166 -9.01 18.73 2.45
C ALA A 166 -7.68 18.94 1.73
N GLU A 167 -6.63 19.12 2.49
CA GLU A 167 -5.29 19.32 1.95
C GLU A 167 -4.23 18.58 2.76
N LEU A 168 -3.14 18.27 2.10
CA LEU A 168 -1.96 17.68 2.70
C LEU A 168 -0.73 18.23 2.01
N TYR A 169 0.16 18.81 2.79
CA TYR A 169 1.52 19.13 2.39
C TYR A 169 2.48 18.16 3.05
N MET A 170 3.48 17.72 2.29
CA MET A 170 4.63 17.00 2.84
C MET A 170 5.90 17.63 2.30
N THR A 171 6.86 17.90 3.18
CA THR A 171 8.20 18.31 2.74
C THR A 171 8.86 17.19 1.96
N ARG A 172 9.84 17.53 1.12
CA ARG A 172 10.62 16.53 0.39
C ARG A 172 11.22 15.48 1.33
N GLU A 173 11.76 15.92 2.47
CA GLU A 173 12.33 15.04 3.50
C GLU A 173 11.28 14.08 4.08
N GLN A 174 10.06 14.55 4.33
CA GLN A 174 8.96 13.70 4.83
C GLN A 174 8.55 12.64 3.80
N VAL A 175 8.55 13.00 2.50
CA VAL A 175 8.29 12.04 1.42
C VAL A 175 9.41 11.01 1.33
N GLU A 176 10.67 11.44 1.42
CA GLU A 176 11.84 10.54 1.42
C GLU A 176 11.82 9.61 2.64
N ALA A 177 11.46 10.10 3.83
CA ALA A 177 11.28 9.28 5.02
C ALA A 177 10.14 8.26 4.84
N HIS A 178 9.02 8.67 4.24
CA HIS A 178 7.92 7.75 3.89
C HIS A 178 8.39 6.67 2.92
N ALA A 179 9.07 7.05 1.83
CA ALA A 179 9.62 6.13 0.85
C ALA A 179 10.63 5.16 1.49
N GLY A 180 11.52 5.69 2.34
CA GLY A 180 12.50 4.93 3.10
C GLY A 180 11.88 3.96 4.10
N ARG A 181 10.66 4.20 4.60
CA ARG A 181 9.95 3.26 5.47
C ARG A 181 9.29 2.14 4.67
N TYR A 182 8.53 2.50 3.63
CA TYR A 182 7.58 1.61 2.97
C TYR A 182 8.05 1.02 1.62
N SER A 183 9.11 1.55 1.00
CA SER A 183 9.56 1.09 -0.31
C SER A 183 10.91 0.39 -0.26
N GLN A 184 10.92 -0.90 -0.61
CA GLN A 184 12.15 -1.69 -0.70
C GLN A 184 13.07 -1.22 -1.84
N SER A 185 12.50 -0.73 -2.95
CA SER A 185 13.29 -0.21 -4.08
C SER A 185 13.97 1.11 -3.70
N PHE A 186 13.28 1.98 -2.96
CA PHE A 186 13.89 3.19 -2.40
C PHE A 186 15.05 2.88 -1.45
N LYS A 187 14.86 1.94 -0.51
CA LYS A 187 15.92 1.51 0.43
C LYS A 187 17.18 1.01 -0.27
N LYS A 188 17.04 0.40 -1.46
CA LYS A 188 18.15 -0.12 -2.25
C LYS A 188 18.71 0.86 -3.27
N GLY A 189 18.13 2.07 -3.37
CA GLY A 189 18.61 3.13 -4.26
C GLY A 189 18.40 2.88 -5.75
N TYR A 190 17.44 2.05 -6.15
CA TYR A 190 17.15 1.77 -7.56
C TYR A 190 15.66 1.74 -7.87
N GLY A 191 15.31 1.84 -9.15
CA GLY A 191 13.95 1.68 -9.65
C GLY A 191 13.17 3.00 -9.69
N VAL A 192 11.84 2.89 -9.71
CA VAL A 192 10.94 4.00 -10.09
C VAL A 192 11.10 5.25 -9.23
N TRP A 193 11.49 5.12 -7.96
CA TRP A 193 11.79 6.28 -7.11
C TRP A 193 13.04 7.05 -7.53
N ALA A 194 14.06 6.37 -8.05
CA ALA A 194 15.27 7.01 -8.56
C ALA A 194 14.99 7.66 -9.93
N ASP A 195 14.25 6.97 -10.80
CA ASP A 195 13.99 7.44 -12.16
C ASP A 195 12.86 8.50 -12.23
N ASN A 196 11.90 8.45 -11.31
CA ASN A 196 10.66 9.24 -11.33
C ASN A 196 10.22 9.70 -9.93
N PHE A 197 11.14 10.30 -9.17
CA PHE A 197 10.89 10.71 -7.78
C PHE A 197 9.64 11.60 -7.62
N GLU A 198 9.51 12.65 -8.43
CA GLU A 198 8.40 13.60 -8.34
C GLU A 198 7.04 12.93 -8.55
N ALA A 199 6.91 12.07 -9.56
CA ALA A 199 5.67 11.33 -9.80
C ALA A 199 5.30 10.41 -8.62
N MET A 200 6.30 9.80 -7.98
CA MET A 200 6.11 8.95 -6.80
C MET A 200 5.76 9.77 -5.55
N ALA A 201 6.33 10.96 -5.40
CA ALA A 201 6.00 11.90 -4.34
C ALA A 201 4.55 12.38 -4.45
N LEU A 202 4.14 12.84 -5.64
CA LEU A 202 2.76 13.27 -5.91
C LEU A 202 1.75 12.14 -5.69
N LYS A 203 2.08 10.91 -6.11
CA LYS A 203 1.28 9.71 -5.81
C LYS A 203 1.12 9.53 -4.30
N THR A 204 2.22 9.62 -3.55
CA THR A 204 2.25 9.40 -2.11
C THR A 204 1.35 10.40 -1.37
N VAL A 205 1.52 11.69 -1.61
CA VAL A 205 0.74 12.74 -0.93
C VAL A 205 -0.74 12.63 -1.30
N THR A 206 -1.06 12.40 -2.58
CA THR A 206 -2.45 12.20 -3.03
C THR A 206 -3.08 10.98 -2.38
N LYS A 207 -2.38 9.85 -2.34
CA LYS A 207 -2.88 8.61 -1.72
C LYS A 207 -3.19 8.84 -0.24
N LEU A 208 -2.25 9.45 0.50
CA LEU A 208 -2.41 9.70 1.93
C LEU A 208 -3.58 10.64 2.22
N LEU A 209 -3.76 11.68 1.41
CA LEU A 209 -4.88 12.61 1.54
C LEU A 209 -6.21 11.88 1.32
N LEU A 210 -6.32 11.15 0.20
CA LEU A 210 -7.54 10.43 -0.14
C LEU A 210 -7.87 9.33 0.88
N SER A 211 -6.88 8.57 1.35
CA SER A 211 -7.13 7.50 2.33
C SER A 211 -7.59 8.02 3.70
N LYS A 212 -7.17 9.24 4.08
CA LYS A 212 -7.48 9.81 5.39
C LYS A 212 -8.78 10.62 5.41
N GLN A 213 -9.09 11.34 4.34
CA GLN A 213 -10.12 12.38 4.37
C GLN A 213 -11.19 12.26 3.29
N ALA A 214 -10.99 11.46 2.24
CA ALA A 214 -12.00 11.34 1.19
C ALA A 214 -13.21 10.53 1.67
N PRO A 215 -14.44 10.88 1.24
CA PRO A 215 -15.59 10.00 1.39
C PRO A 215 -15.33 8.74 0.57
N LEU A 216 -15.06 7.64 1.26
CA LEU A 216 -14.71 6.40 0.61
C LEU A 216 -15.98 5.76 0.04
N SER A 217 -16.21 5.93 -1.27
CA SER A 217 -17.11 5.04 -2.01
C SER A 217 -16.68 3.59 -1.80
N ILE A 218 -17.59 2.62 -1.98
CA ILE A 218 -17.27 1.19 -1.79
C ILE A 218 -16.02 0.80 -2.62
N ASP A 219 -15.92 1.29 -3.85
CA ASP A 219 -14.75 1.05 -4.70
C ASP A 219 -13.48 1.68 -4.13
N MET A 220 -13.56 2.90 -3.57
CA MET A 220 -12.43 3.54 -2.90
C MET A 220 -12.02 2.81 -1.62
N GLN A 221 -12.97 2.28 -0.83
CA GLN A 221 -12.68 1.47 0.36
C GLN A 221 -11.92 0.21 -0.03
N LYS A 222 -12.43 -0.54 -1.01
CA LYS A 222 -11.78 -1.75 -1.54
C LYS A 222 -10.41 -1.46 -2.13
N ALA A 223 -10.27 -0.35 -2.85
CA ALA A 223 -8.99 0.12 -3.38
C ALA A 223 -7.97 0.39 -2.28
N VAL A 224 -8.35 1.11 -1.21
CA VAL A 224 -7.46 1.42 -0.09
C VAL A 224 -7.04 0.16 0.66
N LEU A 225 -7.98 -0.77 0.91
CA LEU A 225 -7.69 -2.03 1.60
C LEU A 225 -6.82 -2.96 0.74
N SER A 226 -7.09 -3.08 -0.56
CA SER A 226 -6.36 -4.03 -1.40
C SER A 226 -4.99 -3.53 -1.85
N ASP A 227 -4.73 -2.22 -1.82
CA ASP A 227 -3.47 -1.65 -2.29
C ASP A 227 -2.27 -2.16 -1.48
N GLN A 228 -1.24 -2.65 -2.18
CA GLN A 228 -0.01 -3.20 -1.61
C GLN A 228 -0.22 -4.46 -0.75
N SER A 229 -1.28 -5.22 -1.02
CA SER A 229 -1.56 -6.50 -0.37
C SER A 229 -1.45 -7.68 -1.34
N VAL A 230 -1.09 -8.84 -0.79
CA VAL A 230 -1.37 -10.14 -1.42
C VAL A 230 -2.78 -10.52 -1.06
N ILE A 231 -3.64 -10.60 -2.08
CA ILE A 231 -5.05 -10.90 -1.90
C ILE A 231 -5.21 -12.41 -1.83
N LYS A 232 -5.65 -12.94 -0.68
CA LYS A 232 -5.87 -14.39 -0.49
C LYS A 232 -7.26 -14.79 -0.96
N ASP A 233 -8.25 -13.97 -0.65
CA ASP A 233 -9.59 -14.09 -1.21
C ASP A 233 -10.19 -12.71 -1.49
N VAL A 234 -10.72 -12.54 -2.70
CA VAL A 234 -11.33 -11.29 -3.15
C VAL A 234 -12.73 -11.12 -2.55
N THR A 235 -13.48 -12.22 -2.41
CA THR A 235 -14.86 -12.20 -1.90
C THR A 235 -14.95 -12.02 -0.39
N GLY A 236 -14.03 -12.63 0.37
CA GLY A 236 -13.91 -12.47 1.81
C GLY A 236 -13.02 -11.30 2.27
N GLU A 237 -12.56 -10.44 1.35
CA GLU A 237 -11.71 -9.27 1.65
C GLU A 237 -10.48 -9.59 2.52
N GLN A 238 -9.83 -10.73 2.25
CA GLN A 238 -8.67 -11.19 3.01
C GLN A 238 -7.36 -10.71 2.37
N PHE A 239 -6.72 -9.73 3.02
CA PHE A 239 -5.49 -9.06 2.56
C PHE A 239 -4.29 -9.39 3.45
N ASP A 240 -3.16 -9.76 2.83
CA ASP A 240 -1.88 -10.01 3.49
C ASP A 240 -0.84 -8.96 3.06
N TYR A 241 -0.51 -8.02 3.93
CA TYR A 241 0.41 -6.94 3.62
C TYR A 241 1.86 -7.35 3.92
N ILE A 242 2.67 -7.48 2.88
CA ILE A 242 4.07 -7.93 2.99
C ILE A 242 4.99 -6.80 3.48
N ASP A 243 4.79 -5.58 2.97
CA ASP A 243 5.65 -4.41 3.23
C ASP A 243 5.13 -3.49 4.33
N ASN A 244 3.84 -3.60 4.65
CA ASN A 244 3.15 -2.72 5.56
C ASN A 244 2.11 -3.52 6.33
N GLN A 245 2.55 -4.40 7.23
CA GLN A 245 1.65 -4.87 8.27
C GLN A 245 1.04 -3.60 8.87
N PRO A 246 -0.28 -3.37 8.76
CA PRO A 246 -0.89 -2.29 9.53
C PRO A 246 -0.37 -2.53 10.94
N ALA A 247 0.30 -1.53 11.53
CA ALA A 247 0.48 -1.57 12.95
C ALA A 247 -0.95 -1.58 13.46
N ASP A 248 -1.47 -2.75 13.81
CA ASP A 248 -2.63 -2.84 14.68
C ASP A 248 -2.32 -1.83 15.78
N PRO A 249 -3.21 -0.86 16.06
CA PRO A 249 -2.97 0.08 17.13
C PRO A 249 -2.59 -0.78 18.33
N VAL A 250 -1.34 -0.65 18.79
CA VAL A 250 -0.84 -1.46 19.90
C VAL A 250 -1.68 -1.02 21.08
N MET A 251 -2.76 -1.76 21.36
CA MET A 251 -3.51 -1.63 22.59
C MET A 251 -2.56 -2.13 23.67
N LEU A 252 -1.80 -1.20 24.23
CA LEU A 252 -1.12 -1.43 25.49
C LEU A 252 -2.21 -1.69 26.53
N LEU A 253 -2.09 -2.82 27.23
CA LEU A 253 -2.98 -3.16 28.33
C LEU A 253 -2.67 -2.19 29.49
N PRO A 254 -3.64 -1.37 29.95
CA PRO A 254 -3.43 -0.53 31.11
C PRO A 254 -3.09 -1.41 32.33
N VAL A 255 -1.99 -1.10 33.00
CA VAL A 255 -1.54 -1.86 34.17
C VAL A 255 -1.97 -1.14 35.44
N ASP A 256 -3.01 -1.67 36.07
CA ASP A 256 -3.39 -1.28 37.43
C ASP A 256 -2.49 -1.94 38.49
N ASP A 257 -2.63 -1.50 39.75
CA ASP A 257 -1.78 -1.98 40.85
C ASP A 257 -1.90 -3.50 41.08
N ALA A 258 -3.07 -4.09 40.77
CA ALA A 258 -3.33 -5.52 40.95
C ALA A 258 -2.62 -6.36 39.87
N LEU A 259 -2.70 -5.92 38.62
CA LEU A 259 -1.98 -6.54 37.52
C LEU A 259 -0.47 -6.36 37.68
N PHE A 260 -0.03 -5.19 38.14
CA PHE A 260 1.38 -4.93 38.42
C PHE A 260 1.94 -5.87 39.50
N ALA A 261 1.22 -6.07 40.60
CA ALA A 261 1.61 -7.01 41.65
C ALA A 261 1.71 -8.46 41.12
N THR A 262 0.77 -8.85 40.25
CA THR A 262 0.76 -10.17 39.61
C THR A 262 1.96 -10.36 38.68
N LEU A 263 2.31 -9.33 37.89
CA LEU A 263 3.50 -9.37 37.03
C LEU A 263 4.79 -9.53 37.84
N LYS A 264 4.94 -8.79 38.95
CA LYS A 264 6.10 -8.93 39.84
C LYS A 264 6.19 -10.32 40.47
N GLN A 265 5.05 -10.88 40.88
CA GLN A 265 5.00 -12.23 41.44
C GLN A 265 5.41 -13.27 40.40
N ASN A 266 4.90 -13.16 39.17
CA ASN A 266 5.22 -14.08 38.09
C ASN A 266 6.68 -13.96 37.62
N ILE A 267 7.28 -12.77 37.69
CA ILE A 267 8.73 -12.57 37.50
C ILE A 267 9.50 -13.29 38.61
N SER A 268 9.10 -13.11 39.87
CA SER A 268 9.78 -13.72 41.02
C SER A 268 9.65 -15.25 41.06
N THR A 269 8.57 -15.82 40.54
CA THR A 269 8.38 -17.28 40.41
C THR A 269 9.06 -17.84 39.15
N GLY A 270 9.58 -17.00 38.26
CA GLY A 270 10.24 -17.38 37.02
C GLY A 270 9.29 -17.84 35.91
N GLU A 271 7.98 -17.60 36.05
CA GLU A 271 6.98 -17.93 35.04
C GLU A 271 7.06 -17.01 33.81
N ILE A 272 7.50 -15.75 34.01
CA ILE A 272 7.74 -14.77 32.95
C ILE A 272 9.06 -14.04 33.20
N SER A 273 9.75 -13.59 32.14
CA SER A 273 11.00 -12.84 32.28
C SER A 273 10.75 -11.32 32.34
N VAL A 274 11.65 -10.58 32.99
CA VAL A 274 11.65 -9.11 33.02
C VAL A 274 11.57 -8.52 31.61
N GLU A 275 12.38 -9.04 30.68
CA GLU A 275 12.39 -8.61 29.28
C GLU A 275 11.05 -8.85 28.57
N SER A 276 10.31 -9.90 28.93
CA SER A 276 9.01 -10.21 28.34
C SER A 276 7.92 -9.23 28.79
N VAL A 277 8.05 -8.66 29.99
CA VAL A 277 7.10 -7.69 30.54
C VAL A 277 7.42 -6.28 30.02
N LEU A 278 8.69 -5.88 29.98
CA LEU A 278 9.11 -4.55 29.51
C LEU A 278 8.89 -4.33 28.01
N ASN A 279 9.02 -5.39 27.22
CA ASN A 279 8.80 -5.39 25.76
C ASN A 279 7.42 -5.93 25.38
N GLY A 280 6.58 -6.27 26.36
CA GLY A 280 5.22 -6.77 26.15
C GLY A 280 4.22 -5.65 25.85
N ASN A 281 2.96 -6.03 25.61
CA ASN A 281 1.87 -5.09 25.34
C ASN A 281 1.26 -4.52 26.63
N TYR A 282 2.09 -3.96 27.52
CA TYR A 282 1.66 -3.36 28.79
C TYR A 282 1.93 -1.86 28.81
N ASP A 283 0.94 -1.06 29.22
CA ASP A 283 1.06 0.38 29.43
C ASP A 283 1.62 0.64 30.84
N LEU A 284 2.93 0.47 30.99
CA LEU A 284 3.64 0.65 32.25
C LEU A 284 4.04 2.12 32.44
N THR A 285 3.77 2.68 33.62
CA THR A 285 4.31 4.01 33.98
C THR A 285 5.84 3.98 34.04
N PRO A 286 6.52 5.14 33.95
CA PRO A 286 7.96 5.22 34.13
C PRO A 286 8.44 4.64 35.47
N GLU A 287 7.67 4.81 36.55
CA GLU A 287 8.02 4.21 37.85
C GLU A 287 7.88 2.69 37.83
N GLN A 288 6.79 2.16 37.27
CA GLN A 288 6.55 0.72 37.15
C GLN A 288 7.62 0.02 36.29
N ARG A 289 8.08 0.67 35.21
CA ARG A 289 9.19 0.15 34.37
C ARG A 289 10.49 0.06 35.16
N ALA A 290 10.86 1.12 35.88
CA ALA A 290 12.08 1.15 36.68
C ALA A 290 12.07 0.09 37.80
N GLU A 291 10.89 -0.14 38.40
CA GLU A 291 10.73 -1.18 39.42
C GLU A 291 10.85 -2.59 38.81
N ILE A 292 10.25 -2.86 37.65
CA ILE A 292 10.40 -4.14 36.95
C ILE A 292 11.84 -4.40 36.49
N GLU A 293 12.57 -3.37 36.05
CA GLU A 293 14.00 -3.47 35.68
C GLU A 293 14.90 -3.83 36.88
N SER A 294 14.42 -3.61 38.10
CA SER A 294 15.17 -3.87 39.34
C SER A 294 14.91 -5.24 39.98
N LEU A 295 13.96 -6.02 39.44
CA LEU A 295 13.59 -7.37 39.90
C LEU A 295 14.44 -8.45 39.23
#